data_AF-A0A357LX64-F1
#
_entry.id   AF-A0A357LX64-F1
#
_cell.length_a   1.000
_cell.length_b   1.000
_cell.length_c   1.000
_cell.angle_alpha   90.00
_cell.angle_beta   90.00
_cell.angle_gamma   90.00
#
_symmetry.space_group_name_H-M   'P 1'
#
loop_
_entity.id
_entity.type
_entity.pdbx_description
1 polymer ?
#
loop_
_entity_poly.entity_id
_entity_poly.type
_entity_poly.pdbx_seq_one_letter_code
_entity_poly.pdbx_strand_id
1 'polypeptide(L)' 'VSRSPDNGRLPEQTVSASDIRGIAVNAVAILKGELWEGNEGQGLIHRSPDPQGMPRLVLALDWLS' A
#
# COMPACT_ATOMS: atom_id res chain seq x y z
N VAL A 1 22.18 -3.70 -11.49
CA VAL A 1 20.76 -3.90 -11.87
C VAL A 1 20.44 -2.92 -12.98
N SER A 2 20.20 -3.38 -14.22
CA SER A 2 19.80 -2.48 -15.30
C SER A 2 18.38 -1.99 -15.01
N ARG A 3 18.21 -0.68 -14.85
CA ARG A 3 16.91 -0.07 -14.59
C ARG A 3 16.05 -0.18 -15.87
N SER A 4 14.75 -0.44 -15.69
CA SER A 4 13.77 -0.41 -16.78
C SER A 4 13.73 1.00 -17.39
N PRO A 5 13.61 1.15 -18.73
CA PRO A 5 13.58 2.46 -19.40
C PRO A 5 12.39 3.35 -18.98
N ASP A 6 11.38 2.80 -18.32
CA ASP A 6 10.15 3.51 -17.93
C ASP A 6 10.28 4.35 -16.64
N ASN A 7 11.46 4.92 -16.37
CA ASN A 7 11.74 5.80 -15.21
C ASN A 7 11.33 5.23 -13.84
N GLY A 8 11.35 3.90 -13.67
CA GLY A 8 11.00 3.26 -12.41
C GLY A 8 9.49 3.16 -12.15
N ARG A 9 8.64 3.54 -13.11
CA ARG A 9 7.20 3.29 -13.04
C ARG A 9 6.97 1.79 -12.92
N LEU A 10 6.21 1.38 -11.90
CA LEU A 10 5.76 0.00 -11.81
C LEU A 10 4.92 -0.33 -13.06
N PRO A 11 5.09 -1.52 -13.66
CA PRO A 11 4.27 -1.92 -14.80
C PRO A 11 2.79 -1.89 -14.41
N GLU A 12 1.92 -1.64 -15.39
CA GLU A 12 0.48 -1.71 -15.16
C GLU A 12 0.12 -3.07 -14.58
N GLN A 13 -0.41 -3.06 -13.36
CA GLN A 13 -0.66 -4.27 -12.61
C GLN A 13 -2.10 -4.70 -12.87
N THR A 14 -2.30 -5.83 -13.54
CA THR A 14 -3.64 -6.44 -13.64
C THR A 14 -3.98 -7.05 -12.28
N VAL A 15 -4.79 -6.34 -11.50
CA VAL A 15 -5.21 -6.78 -10.16
C VAL A 15 -6.51 -7.55 -10.25
N SER A 16 -6.52 -8.79 -9.74
CA SER A 16 -7.73 -9.59 -9.55
C SER A 16 -8.26 -9.45 -8.12
N ALA A 17 -9.53 -9.81 -7.89
CA ALA A 17 -10.10 -9.81 -6.55
C ALA A 17 -9.33 -10.72 -5.57
N SER A 18 -8.70 -11.80 -6.06
CA SER A 18 -7.89 -12.72 -5.26
C SER A 18 -6.54 -12.14 -4.81
N ASP A 19 -6.06 -11.06 -5.42
CA ASP A 19 -4.82 -10.40 -5.03
C ASP A 19 -5.01 -9.49 -3.80
N ILE A 20 -6.27 -9.16 -3.48
CA ILE A 20 -6.62 -8.36 -2.30
C ILE A 20 -6.48 -9.24 -1.06
N ARG A 21 -5.58 -8.84 -0.15
CA ARG A 21 -5.34 -9.53 1.12
C ARG A 21 -5.69 -8.64 2.31
N GLY A 22 -6.12 -9.27 3.39
CA GLY A 22 -6.36 -8.61 4.67
C GLY A 22 -5.08 -8.56 5.50
N ILE A 23 -4.92 -7.47 6.25
CA ILE A 23 -3.92 -7.39 7.33
C ILE A 23 -4.55 -8.02 8.58
N ALA A 24 -3.85 -8.95 9.22
CA ALA A 24 -4.34 -9.60 10.43
C ALA A 24 -4.49 -8.60 11.59
N VAL A 25 -5.38 -8.92 12.53
CA VAL A 25 -5.52 -8.14 13.78
C VAL A 25 -4.16 -8.11 14.50
N ASN A 26 -3.79 -6.95 15.04
CA ASN A 26 -2.52 -6.69 15.73
C ASN A 26 -1.26 -6.80 14.85
N ALA A 27 -1.39 -6.88 13.53
CA ALA A 27 -0.23 -6.83 12.64
C ALA A 27 0.18 -5.38 12.33
N VAL A 28 1.49 -5.19 12.12
CA VAL A 28 2.06 -3.95 11.59
C VAL A 28 2.39 -4.15 10.12
N ALA A 29 1.89 -3.27 9.26
CA ALA A 29 2.18 -3.28 7.84
C ALA A 29 3.06 -2.07 7.48
N ILE A 30 4.08 -2.30 6.67
CA ILE A 30 4.88 -1.24 6.03
C ILE A 30 4.44 -1.16 4.58
N LEU A 31 4.03 0.03 4.17
CA LEU A 31 3.44 0.27 2.86
C LEU A 31 4.36 1.19 2.06
N LYS A 32 4.47 0.93 0.76
CA LYS A 32 5.22 1.79 -0.16
C LYS A 32 4.43 3.09 -0.37
N GLY A 33 5.03 4.22 0.01
CA GLY A 33 4.46 5.55 -0.18
C GLY A 33 4.75 6.13 -1.56
N GLU A 34 4.21 7.32 -1.84
CA GLU A 34 4.38 8.03 -3.12
C GLU A 34 5.78 8.63 -3.31
N LEU A 35 6.52 8.86 -2.21
CA LEU A 35 7.87 9.41 -2.23
C LEU A 35 8.95 8.42 -2.71
N TRP A 36 8.58 7.17 -2.99
CA TRP A 36 9.51 6.24 -3.63
C TRP A 36 9.66 6.60 -5.10
N GLU A 37 10.92 6.69 -5.58
CA GLU A 37 11.26 6.94 -6.99
C GLU A 37 10.43 6.05 -7.92
N GLY A 38 9.63 6.68 -8.80
CA GLY A 38 8.78 6.00 -9.78
C GLY A 38 7.40 5.54 -9.25
N ASN A 39 7.00 5.96 -8.05
CA ASN A 39 5.70 5.66 -7.43
C ASN A 39 4.81 6.90 -7.22
N GLU A 40 5.16 8.01 -7.86
CA GLU A 40 4.46 9.28 -7.73
C GLU A 40 3.03 9.15 -8.27
N GLY A 41 2.02 9.51 -7.46
CA GLY A 41 0.61 9.34 -7.81
C GLY A 41 0.13 7.88 -7.79
N GLN A 42 0.94 6.95 -7.28
CA GLN A 42 0.67 5.50 -7.21
C GLN A 42 0.74 4.99 -5.75
N GLY A 43 0.28 5.80 -4.81
CA GLY A 43 0.21 5.42 -3.40
C GLY A 43 -0.68 4.17 -3.17
N LEU A 44 -0.40 3.43 -2.09
CA LEU A 44 -1.21 2.25 -1.76
C LEU A 44 -2.65 2.65 -1.39
N ILE A 45 -3.62 2.05 -2.08
CA ILE A 45 -5.03 2.10 -1.68
C ILE A 45 -5.30 0.97 -0.68
N HIS A 46 -5.65 1.32 0.56
CA HIS A 46 -6.16 0.37 1.54
C HIS A 46 -7.65 0.61 1.79
N ARG A 47 -8.39 -0.47 2.05
CA ARG A 47 -9.79 -0.40 2.50
C ARG A 47 -9.92 -1.10 3.84
N SER A 48 -10.52 -0.41 4.80
CA SER A 48 -10.85 -0.98 6.09
C SER A 48 -12.13 -1.80 5.97
N PRO A 49 -12.13 -3.12 6.26
CA PRO A 49 -13.37 -3.91 6.30
C PRO A 49 -14.27 -3.47 7.47
N ASP A 50 -15.55 -3.83 7.47
CA ASP A 50 -16.46 -3.54 8.59
C ASP A 50 -15.85 -4.05 9.93
N PRO A 51 -15.75 -3.21 10.98
CA PRO A 51 -15.28 -3.64 12.30
C PRO A 51 -16.21 -4.61 13.05
N GLN A 52 -17.39 -4.95 12.51
CA GLN A 52 -18.34 -5.91 13.10
C GLN A 52 -18.71 -5.57 14.56
N GLY A 53 -18.86 -4.27 14.84
CA GLY A 53 -19.20 -3.77 16.17
C GLY A 53 -18.05 -3.70 17.17
N MET A 54 -16.81 -4.06 16.80
CA MET A 54 -15.64 -3.96 17.66
C MET A 54 -14.92 -2.61 17.48
N PRO A 55 -14.41 -1.97 18.55
CA PRO A 55 -13.55 -0.80 18.41
C PRO A 55 -12.29 -1.14 17.60
N ARG A 56 -11.91 -0.26 16.67
CA ARG A 56 -10.68 -0.40 15.87
C ARG A 56 -9.79 0.83 16.03
N LEU A 57 -8.53 0.59 16.36
CA LEU A 57 -7.47 1.60 16.30
C LEU A 57 -6.69 1.44 15.00
N VAL A 58 -6.58 2.53 14.23
CA VAL A 58 -5.70 2.62 13.06
C VAL A 58 -4.68 3.72 13.35
N LEU A 59 -3.39 3.39 13.24
CA LEU A 59 -2.29 4.34 13.37
C LEU A 59 -1.50 4.35 12.07
N ALA A 60 -1.53 5.47 11.36
CA ALA A 60 -0.65 5.74 10.23
C ALA A 60 0.43 6.72 10.69
N LEU A 61 1.69 6.36 10.47
CA LEU A 61 2.85 7.21 10.75
C LEU A 61 3.50 7.51 9.40
N ASP A 62 3.57 8.79 9.06
CA ASP A 62 4.34 9.25 7.91
C ASP A 62 5.60 9.94 8.44
N TRP A 63 6.77 9.51 7.97
CA TRP A 63 8.02 10.10 8.40
C TRP A 63 8.32 11.29 7.49
N LEU A 64 7.90 12.48 7.94
CA LEU A 64 8.27 13.73 7.30
C LEU A 64 9.75 14.02 7.62
N SER A 65 10.63 13.79 6.65
CA SER A 65 11.98 14.36 6.62
C SER A 65 12.10 15.31 5.46
#